data_AF-A0A7J0D0T0-F1
#
_entry.id   AF-A0A7J0D0T0-F1
#
_cell.length_a   1.000
_cell.length_b   1.000
_cell.length_c   1.000
_cell.angle_alpha   90.00
_cell.angle_beta   90.00
_cell.angle_gamma   90.00
#
_symmetry.space_group_name_H-M   'P 1'
#
loop_
_entity.id
_entity.type
_entity.pdbx_description
1 polymer ?
#
loop_
_entity_poly.entity_id
_entity_poly.type
_entity_poly.pdbx_seq_one_letter_code
_entity_poly.pdbx_strand_id
1 'polypeptide(L)'
;MAVLDLRDLPDFTANPYPYYAKLRAEGPVHAVRTEQTERIWLVVGYEEARSVLADQRFGKDWRTTGRWAAEANPISANMLELDAPHHTRLRRLVVREFTARRIEALRPRVTEITTELLDAMVPAGAADLVDALAFPLPMTVICELLGVPDIDRDTFRTLSNGIVTPTPAQREADPVGAMSAYLVQLIEDKRSSPGDDLLSALIRSRDEGGDGLSADELVGMAFVLLVAGHETTVNLISNGVRALLDHPDQLALLRADPGLLDGAVEEMLRYDGPVETATFRFTREAVPVGSTVIPADEAVLVALASGGRDPERFEDPDTFDIRRAPRATWASATGRTTAWAPRSPAWRRASRSGPCWSAARTSPAIRRAASRSGCRAC
;
A
#
# COMPACT_ATOMS: atom_id res chain seq x y z
N MET A 1 -17.97 21.54 -14.70
CA MET A 1 -18.03 20.82 -13.42
C MET A 1 -17.44 21.72 -12.36
N ALA A 2 -18.14 21.95 -11.23
CA ALA A 2 -17.59 22.70 -10.11
C ALA A 2 -16.46 21.88 -9.45
N VAL A 3 -15.43 22.55 -8.92
CA VAL A 3 -14.34 21.88 -8.20
C VAL A 3 -14.76 21.72 -6.74
N LEU A 4 -14.84 20.48 -6.28
CA LEU A 4 -15.13 20.18 -4.87
C LEU A 4 -13.85 20.33 -4.04
N ASP A 5 -13.92 21.07 -2.94
CA ASP A 5 -12.80 21.21 -2.02
C ASP A 5 -12.83 20.10 -0.96
N LEU A 6 -11.90 19.13 -1.05
CA LEU A 6 -11.83 18.05 -0.07
C LEU A 6 -11.35 18.52 1.31
N ARG A 7 -10.72 19.71 1.38
CA ARG A 7 -10.21 20.30 2.63
C ARG A 7 -11.34 20.82 3.52
N ASP A 8 -12.48 21.15 2.92
CA ASP A 8 -13.67 21.63 3.62
C ASP A 8 -14.48 20.48 4.24
N LEU A 9 -14.04 19.23 4.10
CA LEU A 9 -14.71 18.03 4.61
C LEU A 9 -14.07 17.58 5.94
N PRO A 10 -14.59 17.99 7.11
CA PRO A 10 -13.88 17.92 8.40
C PRO A 10 -13.57 16.50 8.90
N ASP A 11 -14.24 15.48 8.34
CA ASP A 11 -14.06 14.07 8.71
C ASP A 11 -13.63 13.17 7.54
N PHE A 12 -13.24 13.76 6.40
CA PHE A 12 -12.92 12.97 5.21
C PHE A 12 -11.79 11.98 5.47
N THR A 13 -10.70 12.40 6.11
CA THR A 13 -9.58 11.51 6.45
C THR A 13 -9.96 10.42 7.46
N ALA A 14 -10.87 10.72 8.39
CA ALA A 14 -11.24 9.76 9.44
C ALA A 14 -12.28 8.72 8.95
N ASN A 15 -13.17 9.13 8.05
CA ASN A 15 -14.19 8.27 7.47
C ASN A 15 -14.60 8.80 6.08
N PRO A 16 -13.87 8.43 5.00
CA PRO A 16 -14.12 8.95 3.67
C PRO A 16 -15.34 8.30 3.00
N TYR A 17 -15.79 7.13 3.49
CA TYR A 17 -16.81 6.30 2.83
C TYR A 17 -18.17 6.99 2.61
N PRO A 18 -18.74 7.74 3.58
CA PRO A 18 -19.99 8.48 3.34
C PRO A 18 -19.84 9.57 2.28
N TYR A 19 -18.66 10.19 2.17
CA TYR A 19 -18.40 11.18 1.13
C TYR A 19 -18.28 10.51 -0.24
N TYR A 20 -17.53 9.40 -0.32
CA TYR A 20 -17.47 8.61 -1.55
C TYR A 20 -18.84 8.10 -2.00
N ALA A 21 -19.71 7.68 -1.08
CA ALA A 21 -21.08 7.27 -1.42
C ALA A 21 -21.89 8.42 -2.03
N LYS A 22 -21.82 9.63 -1.46
CA LYS A 22 -22.47 10.82 -2.04
C LYS A 22 -21.92 11.15 -3.41
N LEU A 23 -20.59 11.14 -3.56
CA LEU A 23 -19.93 11.40 -4.84
C LEU A 23 -20.35 10.39 -5.89
N ARG A 24 -20.35 9.08 -5.60
CA ARG A 24 -20.80 8.05 -6.53
C ARG A 24 -22.25 8.29 -6.99
N ALA A 25 -23.14 8.71 -6.09
CA ALA A 25 -24.52 9.02 -6.43
C ALA A 25 -24.67 10.25 -7.36
N GLU A 26 -23.74 11.20 -7.29
CA GLU A 26 -23.68 12.37 -8.16
C GLU A 26 -22.96 12.09 -9.50
N GLY A 27 -22.12 11.06 -9.53
CA GLY A 27 -21.43 10.57 -10.71
C GLY A 27 -20.10 9.87 -10.39
N PRO A 28 -19.52 9.11 -11.33
CA PRO A 28 -18.31 8.34 -11.05
C PRO A 28 -17.01 9.15 -11.10
N VAL A 29 -17.04 10.39 -11.61
CA VAL A 29 -15.85 11.23 -11.88
C VAL A 29 -16.10 12.67 -11.45
N HIS A 30 -15.20 13.23 -10.65
CA HIS A 30 -15.33 14.58 -10.06
C HIS A 30 -14.04 15.37 -10.22
N ALA A 31 -14.15 16.68 -10.44
CA ALA A 31 -13.01 17.59 -10.29
C ALA A 31 -12.93 18.00 -8.81
N VAL A 32 -11.79 17.74 -8.17
CA VAL A 32 -11.59 18.03 -6.75
C VAL A 32 -10.33 18.86 -6.52
N ARG A 33 -10.27 19.52 -5.38
CA ARG A 33 -9.10 20.20 -4.84
C ARG A 33 -8.62 19.46 -3.59
N THR A 34 -7.30 19.35 -3.44
CA THR A 34 -6.63 18.72 -2.29
C THR A 34 -5.62 19.69 -1.68
N GLU A 35 -5.01 19.31 -0.55
CA GLU A 35 -3.86 20.05 0.01
C GLU A 35 -2.68 20.18 -0.97
N GLN A 36 -2.54 19.23 -1.90
CA GLN A 36 -1.40 19.15 -2.81
C GLN A 36 -1.67 19.79 -4.18
N THR A 37 -2.94 19.89 -4.59
CA THR A 37 -3.32 20.29 -5.95
C THR A 37 -4.59 21.12 -5.98
N GLU A 38 -4.53 22.23 -6.73
CA GLU A 38 -5.67 23.13 -6.97
C GLU A 38 -6.80 22.48 -7.79
N ARG A 39 -6.45 21.48 -8.60
CA ARG A 39 -7.40 20.68 -9.37
C ARG A 39 -6.83 19.32 -9.72
N ILE A 40 -7.60 18.28 -9.44
CA ILE A 40 -7.33 16.90 -9.84
C ILE A 40 -8.64 16.17 -10.14
N TRP A 41 -8.63 15.20 -11.06
CA TRP A 41 -9.81 14.39 -11.36
C TRP A 41 -9.86 13.18 -10.44
N LEU A 42 -10.89 13.07 -9.62
CA LEU A 42 -11.13 11.96 -8.71
C LEU A 42 -12.14 10.99 -9.32
N VAL A 43 -11.74 9.73 -9.46
CA VAL A 43 -12.60 8.64 -9.93
C VAL A 43 -13.04 7.80 -8.74
N VAL A 44 -14.35 7.73 -8.53
CA VAL A 44 -14.98 7.06 -7.37
C VAL A 44 -15.83 5.84 -7.76
N GLY A 45 -16.25 5.71 -9.02
CA GLY A 45 -16.99 4.54 -9.52
C GLY A 45 -16.11 3.33 -9.78
N TYR A 46 -16.57 2.12 -9.44
CA TYR A 46 -15.77 0.89 -9.53
C TYR A 46 -15.33 0.56 -10.97
N GLU A 47 -16.24 0.59 -11.94
CA GLU A 47 -15.92 0.24 -13.33
C GLU A 47 -15.04 1.29 -14.01
N GLU A 48 -15.30 2.58 -13.76
CA GLU A 48 -14.46 3.68 -14.24
C GLU A 48 -13.06 3.59 -13.66
N ALA A 49 -12.95 3.35 -12.36
CA ALA A 49 -11.66 3.16 -11.68
C ALA A 49 -10.89 1.97 -12.28
N ARG A 50 -11.56 0.85 -12.55
CA ARG A 50 -10.95 -0.32 -13.22
C ARG A 50 -10.49 0.03 -14.64
N SER A 51 -11.30 0.77 -15.40
CA SER A 51 -10.99 1.20 -16.77
C SER A 51 -9.77 2.12 -16.80
N VAL A 52 -9.76 3.17 -15.97
CA VAL A 52 -8.66 4.14 -15.85
C VAL A 52 -7.36 3.46 -15.47
N LEU A 53 -7.39 2.52 -14.51
CA LEU A 53 -6.17 1.81 -14.11
C LEU A 53 -5.63 0.88 -15.19
N ALA A 54 -6.46 0.39 -16.13
CA ALA A 54 -6.08 -0.55 -17.19
C ALA A 54 -5.65 0.13 -18.50
N ASP A 55 -6.09 1.37 -18.73
CA ASP A 55 -5.92 2.09 -19.97
C ASP A 55 -4.56 2.82 -20.02
N GLN A 56 -3.77 2.54 -21.06
CA GLN A 56 -2.40 3.07 -21.23
C GLN A 56 -2.35 4.57 -21.56
N ARG A 57 -3.49 5.19 -21.88
CA ARG A 57 -3.60 6.65 -22.05
C ARG A 57 -3.48 7.40 -20.73
N PHE A 58 -3.71 6.70 -19.63
CA PHE A 58 -3.43 7.16 -18.27
C PHE A 58 -2.03 6.70 -17.88
N GLY A 59 -1.04 7.53 -18.22
CA GLY A 59 0.36 7.29 -17.86
C GLY A 59 0.63 7.52 -16.38
N LYS A 60 1.83 7.15 -15.93
CA LYS A 60 2.34 7.40 -14.59
C LYS A 60 3.45 8.44 -14.55
N ASP A 61 4.17 8.62 -15.66
CA ASP A 61 5.32 9.51 -15.68
C ASP A 61 4.88 10.97 -15.70
N TRP A 62 4.83 11.59 -14.52
CA TRP A 62 4.44 12.99 -14.33
C TRP A 62 5.31 13.96 -15.14
N ARG A 63 6.57 13.57 -15.44
CA ARG A 63 7.53 14.40 -16.21
C ARG A 63 7.05 14.68 -17.63
N THR A 64 6.14 13.85 -18.14
CA THR A 64 5.57 14.01 -19.48
C THR A 64 4.51 15.10 -19.57
N THR A 65 4.01 15.61 -18.44
CA THR A 65 2.79 16.46 -18.41
C THR A 65 3.06 17.97 -18.40
N GLY A 66 4.32 18.40 -18.27
CA GLY A 66 4.73 19.82 -18.25
C GLY A 66 4.16 20.69 -17.10
N ARG A 67 3.15 20.20 -16.37
CA ARG A 67 2.43 20.90 -15.29
C ARG A 67 2.92 20.55 -13.89
N TRP A 68 3.58 19.42 -13.75
CA TRP A 68 4.12 18.94 -12.48
C TRP A 68 5.62 19.20 -12.48
N ALA A 69 6.02 20.31 -11.86
CA ALA A 69 7.41 20.67 -11.68
C ALA A 69 7.88 20.16 -10.31
N ALA A 70 8.19 18.86 -10.20
CA ALA A 70 8.99 18.35 -9.10
C ALA A 70 10.46 18.29 -9.53
N GLU A 71 11.39 18.52 -8.61
CA GLU A 71 12.79 18.24 -8.88
C GLU A 71 13.01 16.74 -8.97
N ALA A 72 13.67 16.29 -10.02
CA ALA A 72 13.97 14.87 -10.20
C ALA A 72 14.95 14.41 -9.11
N ASN A 73 14.49 13.57 -8.20
CA ASN A 73 15.32 12.90 -7.20
C ASN A 73 15.52 11.42 -7.57
N PRO A 74 16.68 10.79 -7.26
CA PRO A 74 16.90 9.35 -7.48
C PRO A 74 15.79 8.45 -6.94
N ILE A 75 15.16 8.83 -5.83
CA ILE A 75 14.00 8.12 -5.27
C ILE A 75 12.83 8.01 -6.25
N SER A 76 12.66 8.98 -7.15
CA SER A 76 11.61 9.01 -8.17
C SER A 76 11.96 8.17 -9.43
N ALA A 77 13.14 7.56 -9.49
CA ALA A 77 13.56 6.69 -10.59
C ALA A 77 13.13 5.23 -10.34
N ASN A 78 11.82 5.02 -10.15
CA ASN A 78 11.27 3.72 -9.76
C ASN A 78 10.07 3.31 -10.61
N MET A 79 9.72 2.01 -10.58
CA MET A 79 8.67 1.44 -11.43
C MET A 79 7.23 1.95 -11.12
N LEU A 80 6.98 2.62 -10.00
CA LEU A 80 5.68 3.24 -9.73
C LEU A 80 5.50 4.57 -10.46
N GLU A 81 6.58 5.22 -10.90
CA GLU A 81 6.59 6.56 -11.50
C GLU A 81 6.86 6.55 -13.00
N LEU A 82 6.91 5.37 -13.63
CA LEU A 82 7.31 5.21 -15.02
C LEU A 82 6.26 4.47 -15.83
N ASP A 83 6.24 4.76 -17.13
CA ASP A 83 5.45 4.05 -18.14
C ASP A 83 6.28 3.04 -18.92
N ALA A 84 5.62 2.21 -19.73
CA ALA A 84 6.32 1.37 -20.70
C ALA A 84 7.07 2.26 -21.73
N PRO A 85 8.27 1.85 -22.20
CA PRO A 85 8.95 0.58 -21.94
C PRO A 85 9.79 0.52 -20.65
N HIS A 86 10.11 1.66 -20.04
CA HIS A 86 11.00 1.73 -18.87
C HIS A 86 10.45 0.95 -17.66
N HIS A 87 9.16 1.12 -17.34
CA HIS A 87 8.48 0.31 -16.32
C HIS A 87 8.62 -1.19 -16.59
N THR A 88 8.45 -1.62 -17.85
CA THR A 88 8.52 -3.04 -18.22
C THR A 88 9.92 -3.62 -17.98
N ARG A 89 10.98 -2.85 -18.25
CA ARG A 89 12.37 -3.24 -17.96
C ARG A 89 12.59 -3.37 -16.45
N LEU A 90 12.30 -2.32 -15.69
CA LEU A 90 12.50 -2.33 -14.22
C LEU A 90 11.71 -3.45 -13.54
N ARG A 91 10.42 -3.59 -13.89
CA ARG A 91 9.56 -4.65 -13.36
C ARG A 91 10.11 -6.03 -13.65
N ARG A 92 10.67 -6.27 -14.85
CA ARG A 92 11.25 -7.58 -15.22
C ARG A 92 12.44 -7.94 -14.34
N LEU A 93 13.30 -6.97 -14.04
CA LEU A 93 14.48 -7.16 -13.18
C LEU A 93 14.07 -7.50 -11.74
N VAL A 94 13.03 -6.85 -11.22
CA VAL A 94 12.58 -7.01 -9.83
C VAL A 94 11.73 -8.27 -9.63
N VAL A 95 10.78 -8.57 -10.55
CA VAL A 95 9.84 -9.69 -10.39
C VAL A 95 10.54 -11.05 -10.33
N ARG A 96 11.72 -11.19 -10.93
CA ARG A 96 12.55 -12.40 -10.83
C ARG A 96 12.95 -12.73 -9.39
N GLU A 97 13.06 -11.72 -8.55
CA GLU A 97 13.43 -11.88 -7.16
C GLU A 97 12.21 -12.08 -6.24
N PHE A 98 11.01 -11.63 -6.65
CA PHE A 98 9.75 -11.76 -5.90
C PHE A 98 8.93 -13.01 -6.30
N THR A 99 9.58 -14.18 -6.34
CA THR A 99 8.89 -15.42 -6.69
C THR A 99 8.01 -15.94 -5.55
N ALA A 100 6.94 -16.66 -5.89
CA ALA A 100 6.09 -17.35 -4.92
C ALA A 100 6.90 -18.21 -3.92
N ARG A 101 7.94 -18.89 -4.42
CA ARG A 101 8.83 -19.71 -3.61
C ARG A 101 9.64 -18.89 -2.61
N ARG A 102 10.19 -17.74 -3.01
CA ARG A 102 10.96 -16.88 -2.11
C ARG A 102 10.08 -16.27 -1.02
N ILE A 103 8.86 -15.85 -1.38
CA ILE A 103 7.87 -15.38 -0.40
C ILE A 103 7.51 -16.48 0.60
N GLU A 104 7.27 -17.72 0.14
CA GLU A 104 7.02 -18.85 1.05
C GLU A 104 8.18 -19.12 1.99
N ALA A 105 9.42 -18.97 1.52
CA ALA A 105 10.61 -19.17 2.33
C ALA A 105 10.73 -18.15 3.48
N LEU A 106 10.05 -16.99 3.41
CA LEU A 106 10.00 -16.02 4.50
C LEU A 106 9.05 -16.43 5.62
N ARG A 107 8.09 -17.33 5.37
CA ARG A 107 7.04 -17.68 6.35
C ARG A 107 7.59 -18.12 7.71
N PRO A 108 8.61 -19.00 7.82
CA PRO A 108 9.14 -19.39 9.12
C PRO A 108 9.69 -18.18 9.89
N ARG A 109 10.36 -17.25 9.21
CA ARG A 109 10.91 -16.04 9.84
C ARG A 109 9.83 -15.05 10.23
N VAL A 110 8.82 -14.83 9.38
CA VAL A 110 7.63 -14.03 9.71
C VAL A 110 6.92 -14.59 10.94
N THR A 111 6.82 -15.92 11.03
CA THR A 111 6.24 -16.65 12.18
C THR A 111 7.02 -16.37 13.45
N GLU A 112 8.34 -16.50 13.41
CA GLU A 112 9.23 -16.22 14.53
C GLU A 112 9.07 -14.76 15.02
N ILE A 113 9.24 -13.78 14.14
CA ILE A 113 9.11 -12.35 14.47
C ILE A 113 7.72 -12.05 15.07
N THR A 114 6.66 -12.60 14.47
CA THR A 114 5.30 -12.42 14.98
C THR A 114 5.14 -13.02 16.38
N THR A 115 5.72 -14.19 16.62
CA THR A 115 5.66 -14.86 17.94
C THR A 115 6.40 -14.03 18.99
N GLU A 116 7.61 -13.56 18.69
CA GLU A 116 8.40 -12.71 19.60
C GLU A 116 7.64 -11.43 19.98
N LEU A 117 7.04 -10.75 19.00
CA LEU A 117 6.26 -9.53 19.23
C LEU A 117 5.02 -9.80 20.08
N LEU A 118 4.33 -10.92 19.83
CA LEU A 118 3.15 -11.31 20.62
C LEU A 118 3.53 -11.72 22.05
N ASP A 119 4.63 -12.44 22.23
CA ASP A 119 5.13 -12.85 23.54
C ASP A 119 5.56 -11.66 24.40
N ALA A 120 6.05 -10.58 23.78
CA ALA A 120 6.31 -9.31 24.47
C ALA A 120 5.01 -8.54 24.77
N MET A 121 4.05 -8.54 23.85
CA MET A 121 2.81 -7.75 23.93
C MET A 121 1.79 -8.33 24.94
N VAL A 122 1.56 -9.64 24.94
CA VAL A 122 0.49 -10.29 25.70
C VAL A 122 0.62 -10.10 27.22
N PRO A 123 1.81 -10.26 27.85
CA PRO A 123 1.96 -10.08 29.30
C PRO A 123 1.64 -8.67 29.81
N ALA A 124 1.75 -7.64 28.94
CA ALA A 124 1.43 -6.27 29.31
C ALA A 124 -0.08 -6.04 29.52
N GLY A 125 -0.94 -6.93 29.03
CA GLY A 125 -2.40 -6.88 29.18
C GLY A 125 -3.12 -5.81 28.34
N ALA A 126 -2.43 -4.75 27.96
CA ALA A 126 -2.85 -3.74 27.00
C ALA A 126 -1.65 -3.22 26.21
N ALA A 127 -1.85 -2.95 24.92
CA ALA A 127 -0.82 -2.40 24.05
C ALA A 127 -1.44 -1.56 22.93
N ASP A 128 -0.66 -0.61 22.40
CA ASP A 128 -0.93 -0.06 21.08
C ASP A 128 -0.53 -1.11 20.03
N LEU A 129 -1.50 -1.60 19.27
CA LEU A 129 -1.28 -2.62 18.25
C LEU A 129 -0.29 -2.15 17.18
N VAL A 130 -0.30 -0.86 16.84
CA VAL A 130 0.55 -0.31 15.79
C VAL A 130 2.01 -0.42 16.23
N ASP A 131 2.32 0.15 17.39
CA ASP A 131 3.68 0.16 17.92
C ASP A 131 4.16 -1.23 18.35
N ALA A 132 3.28 -2.07 18.92
CA ALA A 132 3.67 -3.37 19.45
C ALA A 132 3.75 -4.48 18.39
N LEU A 133 3.03 -4.38 17.27
CA LEU A 133 2.95 -5.45 16.27
C LEU A 133 2.93 -4.95 14.83
N ALA A 134 1.96 -4.10 14.47
CA ALA A 134 1.65 -3.82 13.07
C ALA A 134 2.78 -3.07 12.35
N PHE A 135 3.52 -2.19 13.04
CA PHE A 135 4.72 -1.54 12.53
C PHE A 135 5.98 -2.42 12.59
N PRO A 136 6.39 -2.96 13.77
CA PRO A 136 7.66 -3.67 13.88
C PRO A 136 7.73 -4.94 13.02
N LEU A 137 6.62 -5.65 12.82
CA LEU A 137 6.60 -6.88 12.02
C LEU A 137 7.02 -6.65 10.56
N PRO A 138 6.27 -5.91 9.73
CA PRO A 138 6.62 -5.73 8.33
C PRO A 138 7.91 -4.94 8.13
N MET A 139 8.24 -4.01 9.04
CA MET A 139 9.52 -3.30 9.02
C MET A 139 10.71 -4.27 9.15
N THR A 140 10.67 -5.19 10.12
CA THR A 140 11.72 -6.21 10.28
C THR A 140 11.87 -7.05 9.02
N VAL A 141 10.74 -7.52 8.48
CA VAL A 141 10.70 -8.43 7.32
C VAL A 141 11.29 -7.76 6.08
N ILE A 142 10.92 -6.50 5.78
CA ILE A 142 11.44 -5.82 4.59
C ILE A 142 12.93 -5.46 4.74
N CYS A 143 13.37 -5.10 5.95
CA CYS A 143 14.77 -4.81 6.23
C CYS A 143 15.64 -6.06 6.06
N GLU A 144 15.23 -7.20 6.63
CA GLU A 144 15.93 -8.48 6.43
C GLU A 144 15.94 -8.89 4.96
N LEU A 145 14.82 -8.72 4.25
CA LEU A 145 14.74 -9.05 2.83
C LEU A 145 15.68 -8.20 1.97
N LEU A 146 15.78 -6.90 2.25
CA LEU A 146 16.69 -5.97 1.56
C LEU A 146 18.12 -6.01 2.08
N GLY A 147 18.37 -6.73 3.18
CA GLY A 147 19.68 -6.85 3.81
C GLY A 147 20.12 -5.58 4.53
N VAL A 148 19.20 -4.78 5.03
CA VAL A 148 19.52 -3.56 5.78
C VAL A 148 20.05 -3.96 7.16
N PRO A 149 21.33 -3.70 7.49
CA PRO A 149 21.89 -4.04 8.80
C PRO A 149 21.40 -3.06 9.88
N ASP A 150 21.17 -3.57 11.09
CA ASP A 150 20.97 -2.81 12.34
C ASP A 150 20.22 -1.49 12.15
N ILE A 151 19.03 -1.56 11.50
CA ILE A 151 18.28 -0.36 11.18
C ILE A 151 17.87 0.32 12.48
N ASP A 152 18.23 1.59 12.62
CA ASP A 152 17.54 2.47 13.54
C ASP A 152 16.12 2.66 13.01
N ARG A 153 15.22 1.79 13.50
CA ARG A 153 13.81 1.73 13.12
C ARG A 153 13.11 3.05 13.33
N ASP A 154 13.52 3.83 14.34
CA ASP A 154 12.94 5.12 14.66
C ASP A 154 13.40 6.20 13.68
N THR A 155 14.68 6.20 13.33
CA THR A 155 15.21 7.06 12.25
C THR A 155 14.52 6.73 10.93
N PHE A 156 14.40 5.45 10.59
CA PHE A 156 13.76 5.05 9.33
C PHE A 156 12.26 5.37 9.30
N ARG A 157 11.54 5.11 10.41
CA ARG A 157 10.15 5.52 10.57
C ARG A 157 9.97 7.01 10.34
N THR A 158 10.85 7.82 10.91
CA THR A 158 10.82 9.28 10.79
C THR A 158 11.04 9.73 9.35
N LEU A 159 12.02 9.12 8.65
CA LEU A 159 12.30 9.41 7.25
C LEU A 159 11.17 8.96 6.32
N SER A 160 10.62 7.75 6.50
CA SER A 160 9.51 7.24 5.67
C SER A 160 8.25 8.10 5.84
N ASN A 161 7.84 8.35 7.09
CA ASN A 161 6.67 9.19 7.39
C ASN A 161 6.87 10.62 6.87
N GLY A 162 8.08 11.15 6.98
CA GLY A 162 8.46 12.45 6.43
C GLY A 162 8.39 12.53 4.89
N ILE A 163 8.30 11.40 4.17
CA ILE A 163 8.15 11.39 2.72
C ILE A 163 6.71 11.09 2.30
N VAL A 164 6.05 10.11 2.95
CA VAL A 164 4.73 9.64 2.51
C VAL A 164 3.59 10.49 3.06
N THR A 165 3.71 10.97 4.30
CA THR A 165 2.68 11.83 4.92
C THR A 165 3.34 12.95 5.73
N PRO A 166 4.08 13.86 5.04
CA PRO A 166 4.87 14.86 5.72
C PRO A 166 3.99 15.85 6.49
N THR A 167 4.25 15.99 7.78
CA THR A 167 3.79 17.16 8.53
C THR A 167 4.40 18.45 7.94
N PRO A 168 3.78 19.62 8.13
CA PRO A 168 4.35 20.89 7.67
C PRO A 168 5.81 21.09 8.09
N ALA A 169 6.17 20.73 9.33
CA ALA A 169 7.53 20.83 9.85
C ALA A 169 8.50 19.83 9.20
N GLN A 170 8.05 18.62 8.84
CA GLN A 170 8.90 17.64 8.17
C GLN A 170 9.19 18.01 6.70
N ARG A 171 8.31 18.77 6.04
CA ARG A 171 8.57 19.26 4.67
C ARG A 171 9.79 20.18 4.60
N GLU A 172 10.11 20.87 5.70
CA GLU A 172 11.24 21.80 5.78
C GLU A 172 12.58 21.10 6.01
N ALA A 173 12.58 19.81 6.39
CA ALA A 173 13.76 19.07 6.85
C ALA A 173 14.45 18.20 5.77
N ASP A 174 14.10 18.36 4.49
CA ASP A 174 14.56 17.54 3.35
C ASP A 174 14.66 16.01 3.63
N PRO A 175 13.55 15.36 4.02
CA PRO A 175 13.53 13.93 4.30
C PRO A 175 13.84 13.09 3.04
N VAL A 176 13.55 13.63 1.85
CA VAL A 176 13.83 12.98 0.56
C VAL A 176 15.34 12.92 0.32
N GLY A 177 16.08 14.01 0.51
CA GLY A 177 17.53 14.04 0.39
C GLY A 177 18.21 13.09 1.41
N ALA A 178 17.76 13.12 2.66
CA ALA A 178 18.28 12.25 3.72
C ALA A 178 18.06 10.76 3.41
N MET A 179 16.87 10.38 2.95
CA MET A 179 16.57 9.01 2.53
C MET A 179 17.41 8.60 1.31
N SER A 180 17.58 9.50 0.33
CA SER A 180 18.39 9.21 -0.86
C SER A 180 19.84 8.96 -0.48
N ALA A 181 20.42 9.80 0.39
CA ALA A 181 21.80 9.64 0.87
C ALA A 181 21.99 8.32 1.63
N TYR A 182 21.04 7.96 2.49
CA TYR A 182 21.04 6.68 3.20
C TYR A 182 21.04 5.48 2.24
N LEU A 183 20.15 5.48 1.25
CA LEU A 183 20.04 4.40 0.28
C LEU A 183 21.28 4.29 -0.62
N VAL A 184 21.89 5.42 -1.00
CA VAL A 184 23.17 5.43 -1.72
C VAL A 184 24.26 4.74 -0.90
N GLN A 185 24.39 5.10 0.38
CA GLN A 185 25.39 4.47 1.26
C GLN A 185 25.14 2.96 1.40
N LEU A 186 23.89 2.56 1.63
CA LEU A 186 23.50 1.15 1.72
C LEU A 186 23.87 0.36 0.44
N ILE A 187 23.65 0.94 -0.73
CA ILE A 187 24.01 0.32 -2.01
C ILE A 187 25.53 0.15 -2.14
N GLU A 188 26.32 1.14 -1.73
CA GLU A 188 27.79 1.06 -1.75
C GLU A 188 28.33 0.01 -0.75
N ASP A 189 27.73 -0.08 0.43
CA ASP A 189 28.07 -1.11 1.42
C ASP A 189 27.79 -2.52 0.85
N LYS A 190 26.65 -2.70 0.18
CA LYS A 190 26.29 -3.95 -0.50
C LYS A 190 27.14 -4.28 -1.72
N ARG A 191 27.66 -3.27 -2.43
CA ARG A 191 28.65 -3.49 -3.50
C ARG A 191 29.97 -4.00 -2.93
N SER A 192 30.39 -3.48 -1.79
CA SER A 192 31.65 -3.82 -1.14
C SER A 192 31.59 -5.15 -0.36
N SER A 193 30.42 -5.48 0.21
CA SER A 193 30.17 -6.70 0.95
C SER A 193 28.80 -7.31 0.56
N PRO A 194 28.72 -7.99 -0.59
CA PRO A 194 27.47 -8.53 -1.09
C PRO A 194 26.95 -9.69 -0.23
N GLY A 195 25.66 -9.67 0.06
CA GLY A 195 24.95 -10.76 0.75
C GLY A 195 24.03 -11.57 -0.16
N ASP A 196 23.24 -12.45 0.48
CA ASP A 196 22.16 -13.22 -0.14
C ASP A 196 20.80 -12.47 -0.12
N ASP A 197 20.82 -11.19 0.24
CA ASP A 197 19.66 -10.31 0.27
C ASP A 197 19.21 -9.84 -1.12
N LEU A 198 17.99 -9.30 -1.17
CA LEU A 198 17.35 -8.81 -2.38
C LEU A 198 18.11 -7.64 -3.02
N LEU A 199 18.64 -6.71 -2.22
CA LEU A 199 19.33 -5.54 -2.76
C LEU A 199 20.65 -5.95 -3.44
N SER A 200 21.40 -6.87 -2.83
CA SER A 200 22.58 -7.51 -3.43
C SER A 200 22.24 -8.24 -4.73
N ALA A 201 21.09 -8.92 -4.80
CA ALA A 201 20.62 -9.56 -6.01
C ALA A 201 20.27 -8.54 -7.12
N LEU A 202 19.59 -7.44 -6.77
CA LEU A 202 19.24 -6.36 -7.71
C LEU A 202 20.49 -5.66 -8.27
N ILE A 203 21.52 -5.42 -7.46
CA ILE A 203 22.82 -4.85 -7.91
C ILE A 203 23.47 -5.75 -8.97
N ARG A 204 23.38 -7.08 -8.81
CA ARG A 204 23.91 -8.06 -9.77
C ARG A 204 23.00 -8.30 -10.98
N SER A 205 21.73 -7.93 -10.88
CA SER A 205 20.72 -8.22 -11.90
C SER A 205 21.07 -7.53 -13.22
N ARG A 206 20.81 -8.24 -14.32
CA ARG A 206 20.98 -7.77 -15.70
C ARG A 206 19.78 -8.20 -16.54
N ASP A 207 19.43 -7.40 -17.53
CA ASP A 207 18.41 -7.72 -18.51
C ASP A 207 18.95 -8.63 -19.64
N GLU A 208 18.12 -8.91 -20.64
CA GLU A 208 18.49 -9.76 -21.79
C GLU A 208 19.56 -9.13 -22.69
N GLY A 209 19.71 -7.80 -22.67
CA GLY A 209 20.76 -7.07 -23.38
C GLY A 209 22.05 -6.93 -22.56
N GLY A 210 22.08 -7.44 -21.32
CA GLY A 210 23.20 -7.31 -20.40
C GLY A 210 23.23 -5.99 -19.64
N ASP A 211 22.17 -5.16 -19.72
CA ASP A 211 22.08 -3.88 -19.01
C ASP A 211 21.53 -4.08 -17.60
N GLY A 212 22.05 -3.30 -16.65
CA GLY A 212 21.68 -3.35 -15.25
C GLY A 212 20.66 -2.28 -14.86
N LEU A 213 20.41 -2.16 -13.56
CA LEU A 213 19.82 -0.95 -12.99
C LEU A 213 20.92 0.13 -12.92
N SER A 214 20.60 1.35 -13.34
CA SER A 214 21.48 2.50 -13.11
C SER A 214 21.63 2.81 -11.61
N ALA A 215 22.55 3.70 -11.24
CA ALA A 215 22.69 4.12 -9.83
C ALA A 215 21.38 4.71 -9.28
N ASP A 216 20.76 5.63 -10.03
CA ASP A 216 19.49 6.24 -9.63
C ASP A 216 18.35 5.22 -9.60
N GLU A 217 18.31 4.29 -10.56
CA GLU A 217 17.30 3.23 -10.58
C GLU A 217 17.45 2.25 -9.42
N LEU A 218 18.67 1.97 -8.98
CA LEU A 218 18.90 1.17 -7.77
C LEU A 218 18.38 1.90 -6.52
N VAL A 219 18.65 3.19 -6.38
CA VAL A 219 18.17 4.00 -5.26
C VAL A 219 16.64 4.08 -5.28
N GLY A 220 16.04 4.43 -6.42
CA GLY A 220 14.59 4.49 -6.58
C GLY A 220 13.92 3.14 -6.34
N MET A 221 14.52 2.05 -6.81
CA MET A 221 13.99 0.72 -6.55
C MET A 221 14.12 0.30 -5.09
N ALA A 222 15.25 0.57 -4.43
CA ALA A 222 15.43 0.29 -3.01
C ALA A 222 14.40 1.07 -2.17
N PHE A 223 14.20 2.36 -2.48
CA PHE A 223 13.19 3.19 -1.83
C PHE A 223 11.79 2.59 -1.96
N VAL A 224 11.34 2.31 -3.19
CA VAL A 224 9.94 1.90 -3.38
C VAL A 224 9.67 0.52 -2.79
N LEU A 225 10.65 -0.39 -2.80
CA LEU A 225 10.51 -1.70 -2.16
C LEU A 225 10.42 -1.57 -0.65
N LEU A 226 11.21 -0.66 -0.07
CA LEU A 226 11.25 -0.44 1.36
C LEU A 226 9.98 0.25 1.87
N VAL A 227 9.57 1.35 1.24
CA VAL A 227 8.37 2.13 1.63
C VAL A 227 7.08 1.37 1.32
N ALA A 228 6.88 0.94 0.07
CA ALA A 228 5.65 0.26 -0.32
C ALA A 228 5.47 -1.07 0.44
N GLY A 229 6.57 -1.70 0.85
CA GLY A 229 6.55 -3.01 1.49
C GLY A 229 6.24 -3.07 2.97
N HIS A 230 6.46 -1.97 3.70
CA HIS A 230 6.07 -1.97 5.10
C HIS A 230 4.73 -1.27 5.33
N GLU A 231 4.55 -0.02 4.87
CA GLU A 231 3.40 0.82 5.25
C GLU A 231 2.05 0.18 4.90
N THR A 232 1.95 -0.38 3.68
CA THR A 232 0.71 -1.04 3.25
C THR A 232 0.37 -2.26 4.11
N THR A 233 1.39 -2.97 4.62
CA THR A 233 1.20 -4.12 5.51
C THR A 233 0.86 -3.67 6.94
N VAL A 234 1.46 -2.56 7.43
CA VAL A 234 1.08 -1.93 8.70
C VAL A 234 -0.41 -1.60 8.68
N ASN A 235 -0.85 -0.87 7.66
CA ASN A 235 -2.24 -0.42 7.54
C ASN A 235 -3.21 -1.59 7.39
N LEU A 236 -2.84 -2.64 6.64
CA LEU A 236 -3.68 -3.83 6.50
C LEU A 236 -3.88 -4.55 7.84
N ILE A 237 -2.82 -4.75 8.62
CA ILE A 237 -2.90 -5.39 9.94
C ILE A 237 -3.76 -4.53 10.87
N SER A 238 -3.46 -3.23 10.96
CA SER A 238 -4.17 -2.28 11.82
C SER A 238 -5.65 -2.20 11.49
N ASN A 239 -6.00 -1.97 10.23
CA ASN A 239 -7.39 -1.86 9.78
C ASN A 239 -8.14 -3.19 9.91
N GLY A 240 -7.49 -4.30 9.57
CA GLY A 240 -8.09 -5.63 9.66
C GLY A 240 -8.41 -6.05 11.10
N VAL A 241 -7.48 -5.83 12.04
CA VAL A 241 -7.73 -6.10 13.46
C VAL A 241 -8.78 -5.15 14.01
N ARG A 242 -8.73 -3.85 13.66
CA ARG A 242 -9.77 -2.89 14.04
C ARG A 242 -11.15 -3.33 13.56
N ALA A 243 -11.28 -3.73 12.30
CA ALA A 243 -12.53 -4.22 11.72
C ALA A 243 -13.07 -5.45 12.48
N LEU A 244 -12.21 -6.43 12.81
CA LEU A 244 -12.60 -7.58 13.61
C LEU A 244 -13.05 -7.20 15.04
N LEU A 245 -12.39 -6.24 15.68
CA LEU A 245 -12.75 -5.79 17.02
C LEU A 245 -14.05 -4.98 17.04
N ASP A 246 -14.34 -4.23 15.97
CA ASP A 246 -15.60 -3.50 15.80
C ASP A 246 -16.76 -4.46 15.40
N HIS A 247 -16.47 -5.71 14.97
CA HIS A 247 -17.44 -6.75 14.58
C HIS A 247 -17.19 -8.08 15.34
N PRO A 248 -17.57 -8.16 16.62
CA PRO A 248 -17.21 -9.29 17.49
C PRO A 248 -17.82 -10.63 17.07
N ASP A 249 -18.93 -10.63 16.33
CA ASP A 249 -19.53 -11.82 15.71
C ASP A 249 -18.59 -12.39 14.63
N GLN A 250 -18.05 -11.55 13.73
CA GLN A 250 -17.09 -11.94 12.71
C GLN A 250 -15.79 -12.46 13.33
N LEU A 251 -15.31 -11.81 14.39
CA LEU A 251 -14.16 -12.28 15.14
C LEU A 251 -14.41 -13.65 15.80
N ALA A 252 -15.59 -13.86 16.40
CA ALA A 252 -15.96 -15.14 16.98
C ALA A 252 -16.02 -16.25 15.92
N LEU A 253 -16.56 -15.95 14.74
CA LEU A 253 -16.58 -16.87 13.61
C LEU A 253 -15.17 -17.27 13.16
N LEU A 254 -14.27 -16.31 13.01
CA LEU A 254 -12.90 -16.56 12.57
C LEU A 254 -12.08 -17.35 13.62
N ARG A 255 -12.34 -17.12 14.91
CA ARG A 255 -11.75 -17.92 16.00
C ARG A 255 -12.25 -19.37 15.97
N ALA A 256 -13.53 -19.58 15.67
CA ALA A 256 -14.12 -20.91 15.60
C ALA A 256 -13.66 -21.70 14.37
N ASP A 257 -13.41 -21.03 13.24
CA ASP A 257 -12.95 -21.64 12.00
C ASP A 257 -11.78 -20.86 11.36
N PRO A 258 -10.53 -21.23 11.66
CA PRO A 258 -9.34 -20.67 11.01
C PRO A 258 -9.28 -20.89 9.49
N GLY A 259 -10.09 -21.80 8.93
CA GLY A 259 -10.21 -21.98 7.48
C GLY A 259 -10.77 -20.76 6.76
N LEU A 260 -11.44 -19.85 7.49
CA LEU A 260 -11.98 -18.60 6.95
C LEU A 260 -10.92 -17.50 6.76
N LEU A 261 -9.68 -17.71 7.20
CA LEU A 261 -8.66 -16.66 7.22
C LEU A 261 -8.37 -16.05 5.84
N ASP A 262 -8.31 -16.88 4.79
CA ASP A 262 -8.07 -16.38 3.43
C ASP A 262 -9.20 -15.45 2.97
N GLY A 263 -10.46 -15.79 3.29
CA GLY A 263 -11.62 -14.95 3.01
C GLY A 263 -11.66 -13.68 3.86
N ALA A 264 -11.30 -13.79 5.13
CA ALA A 264 -11.21 -12.65 6.04
C ALA A 264 -10.20 -11.60 5.56
N VAL A 265 -9.01 -12.01 5.10
CA VAL A 265 -8.00 -11.08 4.57
C VAL A 265 -8.49 -10.39 3.29
N GLU A 266 -9.16 -11.11 2.39
CA GLU A 266 -9.77 -10.53 1.19
C GLU A 266 -10.87 -9.52 1.55
N GLU A 267 -11.67 -9.81 2.58
CA GLU A 267 -12.68 -8.88 3.07
C GLU A 267 -12.06 -7.65 3.76
N MET A 268 -10.98 -7.80 4.51
CA MET A 268 -10.25 -6.66 5.11
C MET A 268 -9.71 -5.72 4.01
N LEU A 269 -9.13 -6.29 2.95
CA LEU A 269 -8.64 -5.53 1.79
C LEU A 269 -9.76 -4.77 1.06
N ARG A 270 -10.98 -5.33 1.03
CA ARG A 270 -12.15 -4.69 0.41
C ARG A 270 -12.76 -3.62 1.31
N TYR A 271 -12.98 -3.97 2.58
CA TYR A 271 -13.76 -3.18 3.53
C TYR A 271 -13.01 -1.93 3.98
N ASP A 272 -11.71 -2.05 4.28
CA ASP A 272 -10.86 -0.94 4.71
C ASP A 272 -9.39 -1.18 4.34
N GLY A 273 -9.14 -1.26 3.03
CA GLY A 273 -7.84 -1.58 2.48
C GLY A 273 -6.75 -0.55 2.82
N PRO A 274 -5.47 -0.94 2.73
CA PRO A 274 -4.36 -0.11 3.19
C PRO A 274 -4.05 1.11 2.33
N VAL A 275 -4.63 1.19 1.13
CA VAL A 275 -4.41 2.26 0.14
C VAL A 275 -5.76 2.82 -0.26
N GLU A 276 -6.04 4.05 0.16
CA GLU A 276 -7.30 4.73 -0.15
C GLU A 276 -7.39 5.09 -1.63
N THR A 277 -6.36 5.74 -2.16
CA THR A 277 -6.25 6.16 -3.56
C THR A 277 -5.02 5.55 -4.23
N ALA A 278 -5.13 5.16 -5.49
CA ALA A 278 -3.98 4.74 -6.28
C ALA A 278 -2.99 5.91 -6.49
N THR A 279 -1.75 5.58 -6.85
CA THR A 279 -0.78 6.58 -7.33
C THR A 279 -1.36 7.37 -8.51
N PHE A 280 -0.92 8.62 -8.69
CA PHE A 280 -1.42 9.47 -9.76
C PHE A 280 -1.36 8.80 -11.13
N ARG A 281 -2.34 9.16 -11.94
CA ARG A 281 -2.36 8.93 -13.37
C ARG A 281 -2.38 10.27 -14.09
N PHE A 282 -1.85 10.29 -15.30
CA PHE A 282 -1.77 11.47 -16.12
C PHE A 282 -2.32 11.17 -17.50
N THR A 283 -3.31 11.94 -17.94
CA THR A 283 -3.85 11.82 -19.28
C THR A 283 -2.87 12.39 -20.31
N ARG A 284 -2.60 11.64 -21.38
CA ARG A 284 -1.78 12.11 -22.51
C ARG A 284 -2.60 12.74 -23.63
N GLU A 285 -3.90 12.46 -23.63
CA GLU A 285 -4.89 12.97 -24.56
C GLU A 285 -6.23 13.10 -23.82
N ALA A 286 -7.25 13.66 -24.47
CA ALA A 286 -8.59 13.67 -23.88
C ALA A 286 -9.16 12.25 -23.83
N VAL A 287 -9.53 11.75 -22.65
CA VAL A 287 -10.01 10.38 -22.45
C VAL A 287 -11.43 10.38 -21.85
N PRO A 288 -12.40 9.69 -22.48
CA PRO A 288 -13.71 9.48 -21.88
C PRO A 288 -13.64 8.45 -20.73
N VAL A 289 -14.23 8.80 -19.59
CA VAL A 289 -14.39 7.99 -18.39
C VAL A 289 -15.83 8.10 -17.91
N GLY A 290 -16.62 7.05 -18.11
CA GLY A 290 -18.07 7.10 -17.93
C GLY A 290 -18.69 8.18 -18.82
N SER A 291 -19.48 9.07 -18.22
CA SER A 291 -20.09 10.22 -18.91
C SER A 291 -19.19 11.46 -19.00
N THR A 292 -17.99 11.43 -18.42
CA THR A 292 -17.08 12.57 -18.34
C THR A 292 -15.89 12.41 -19.28
N VAL A 293 -15.49 13.48 -19.97
CA VAL A 293 -14.23 13.51 -20.73
C VAL A 293 -13.18 14.24 -19.91
N ILE A 294 -12.13 13.52 -19.51
CA ILE A 294 -10.98 14.10 -18.83
C ILE A 294 -10.04 14.68 -19.92
N PRO A 295 -9.69 15.98 -19.88
CA PRO A 295 -8.78 16.59 -20.85
C PRO A 295 -7.38 15.96 -20.85
N ALA A 296 -6.58 16.29 -21.86
CA ALA A 296 -5.15 15.96 -21.88
C ALA A 296 -4.39 16.73 -20.78
N ASP A 297 -3.25 16.19 -20.35
CA ASP A 297 -2.32 16.76 -19.37
C ASP A 297 -2.96 17.01 -17.99
N GLU A 298 -3.91 16.16 -17.61
CA GLU A 298 -4.63 16.25 -16.34
C GLU A 298 -4.20 15.12 -15.40
N ALA A 299 -4.07 15.45 -14.12
CA ALA A 299 -3.84 14.45 -13.09
C ALA A 299 -5.16 13.78 -12.69
N VAL A 300 -5.10 12.48 -12.44
CA VAL A 300 -6.23 11.64 -12.09
C VAL A 300 -5.87 10.79 -10.86
N LEU A 301 -6.72 10.85 -9.85
CA LEU A 301 -6.72 9.98 -8.68
C LEU A 301 -7.85 8.96 -8.78
N VAL A 302 -7.54 7.73 -8.41
CA VAL A 302 -8.52 6.64 -8.39
C VAL A 302 -8.74 6.21 -6.95
N ALA A 303 -9.94 6.42 -6.41
CA ALA A 303 -10.31 6.05 -5.05
C ALA A 303 -10.62 4.54 -4.96
N LEU A 304 -9.62 3.75 -4.59
CA LEU A 304 -9.75 2.30 -4.42
C LEU A 304 -10.70 1.96 -3.26
N ALA A 305 -10.63 2.75 -2.17
CA ALA A 305 -11.53 2.64 -1.02
C ALA A 305 -13.00 2.83 -1.43
N SER A 306 -13.27 3.78 -2.34
CA SER A 306 -14.60 3.97 -2.91
C SER A 306 -15.08 2.73 -3.65
N GLY A 307 -14.25 2.16 -4.53
CA GLY A 307 -14.57 0.95 -5.28
C GLY A 307 -14.82 -0.26 -4.37
N GLY A 308 -14.09 -0.40 -3.28
CA GLY A 308 -14.32 -1.43 -2.26
C GLY A 308 -15.71 -1.35 -1.62
N ARG A 309 -16.33 -0.17 -1.61
CA ARG A 309 -17.68 0.09 -1.06
C ARG A 309 -18.74 0.39 -2.11
N ASP A 310 -18.52 0.03 -3.37
CA ASP A 310 -19.46 0.33 -4.44
C ASP A 310 -20.66 -0.64 -4.43
N PRO A 311 -21.92 -0.15 -4.23
CA PRO A 311 -23.11 -1.00 -4.21
C PRO A 311 -23.46 -1.60 -5.58
N GLU A 312 -22.99 -1.01 -6.69
CA GLU A 312 -23.18 -1.61 -8.03
C GLU A 312 -22.35 -2.90 -8.19
N ARG A 313 -21.30 -3.05 -7.39
CA ARG A 313 -20.38 -4.18 -7.44
C ARG A 313 -20.55 -5.17 -6.30
N PHE A 314 -20.81 -4.68 -5.08
CA PHE A 314 -20.89 -5.46 -3.86
C PHE A 314 -22.24 -5.24 -3.18
N GLU A 315 -22.99 -6.32 -2.98
CA GLU A 315 -24.21 -6.30 -2.15
C GLU A 315 -23.84 -5.95 -0.70
N ASP A 316 -24.62 -5.08 -0.06
CA ASP A 316 -24.37 -4.54 1.28
C ASP A 316 -22.88 -4.17 1.49
N PRO A 317 -22.36 -3.20 0.71
CA PRO A 317 -20.92 -2.94 0.63
C PRO A 317 -20.35 -2.45 1.97
N ASP A 318 -21.18 -1.85 2.81
CA ASP A 318 -20.79 -1.33 4.12
C ASP A 318 -20.84 -2.36 5.24
N THR A 319 -21.21 -3.60 4.95
CA THR A 319 -21.16 -4.72 5.90
C THR A 319 -19.82 -5.44 5.78
N PHE A 320 -19.12 -5.59 6.91
CA PHE A 320 -17.92 -6.42 7.03
C PHE A 320 -18.33 -7.89 7.24
N ASP A 321 -18.14 -8.72 6.21
CA ASP A 321 -18.49 -10.15 6.23
C ASP A 321 -17.32 -11.01 5.73
N ILE A 322 -16.67 -11.74 6.64
CA ILE A 322 -15.52 -12.59 6.31
C ILE A 322 -15.88 -13.82 5.47
N ARG A 323 -17.18 -14.12 5.33
CA ARG A 323 -17.70 -15.20 4.47
C ARG A 323 -18.06 -14.70 3.08
N ARG A 324 -18.00 -13.39 2.83
CA ARG A 324 -18.23 -12.83 1.51
C ARG A 324 -17.37 -13.59 0.52
N ALA A 325 -18.02 -14.18 -0.49
CA ALA A 325 -17.29 -14.91 -1.51
C ALA A 325 -16.20 -13.99 -2.08
N PRO A 326 -14.95 -14.45 -2.25
CA PRO A 326 -13.87 -13.66 -2.84
C PRO A 326 -14.11 -13.52 -4.35
N ARG A 327 -15.23 -12.89 -4.73
CA ARG A 327 -15.51 -12.47 -6.09
C ARG A 327 -14.74 -11.20 -6.32
N ALA A 328 -13.61 -11.33 -7.03
CA ALA A 328 -12.80 -10.25 -7.58
C ALA A 328 -12.76 -8.99 -6.68
N THR A 329 -12.13 -9.08 -5.51
CA THR A 329 -11.63 -7.93 -4.75
C THR A 329 -10.76 -7.05 -5.65
N TRP A 330 -10.49 -5.80 -5.26
CA TRP A 330 -9.63 -4.90 -6.06
C TRP A 330 -8.28 -5.54 -6.44
N ALA A 331 -7.71 -6.33 -5.52
CA ALA A 331 -6.47 -7.09 -5.70
C ALA A 331 -6.56 -8.17 -6.79
N SER A 332 -7.76 -8.70 -7.06
CA SER A 332 -7.99 -9.73 -8.09
C SER A 332 -8.62 -9.17 -9.37
N ALA A 333 -9.34 -8.04 -9.31
CA ALA A 333 -9.93 -7.36 -10.48
C ALA A 333 -8.90 -6.56 -11.31
N THR A 334 -7.90 -5.97 -10.66
CA THR A 334 -6.83 -5.19 -11.33
C THR A 334 -5.72 -6.09 -11.87
N GLY A 335 -6.06 -7.26 -12.41
CA GLY A 335 -5.17 -8.35 -12.87
C GLY A 335 -4.17 -7.98 -13.97
N ARG A 336 -3.41 -6.88 -13.82
CA ARG A 336 -2.31 -6.30 -14.60
C ARG A 336 -1.74 -5.00 -13.99
N THR A 337 -2.39 -4.31 -13.04
CA THR A 337 -2.15 -2.86 -12.81
C THR A 337 -1.90 -2.38 -11.37
N THR A 338 -2.07 -3.21 -10.35
CA THR A 338 -1.41 -2.94 -9.06
C THR A 338 0.05 -3.37 -9.18
N ALA A 339 0.92 -2.38 -9.28
CA ALA A 339 2.34 -2.59 -9.57
C ALA A 339 3.07 -3.40 -8.48
N TRP A 340 2.47 -3.64 -7.32
CA TRP A 340 3.18 -4.16 -6.15
C TRP A 340 2.57 -5.36 -5.42
N ALA A 341 1.39 -5.88 -5.82
CA ALA A 341 0.89 -7.13 -5.24
C ALA A 341 1.46 -8.34 -6.02
N PRO A 342 2.40 -9.13 -5.47
CA PRO A 342 2.82 -10.36 -6.14
C PRO A 342 1.61 -11.28 -6.28
N ARG A 343 1.32 -11.72 -7.50
CA ARG A 343 0.19 -12.59 -7.90
C ARG A 343 0.21 -13.98 -7.26
N SER A 344 0.99 -14.23 -6.21
CA SER A 344 1.35 -15.58 -5.83
C SER A 344 0.25 -16.24 -4.98
N PRO A 345 -0.21 -17.45 -5.36
CA PRO A 345 -0.96 -18.35 -4.47
C PRO A 345 -0.17 -18.80 -3.22
N ALA A 346 1.06 -18.30 -3.07
CA ALA A 346 1.90 -18.46 -1.89
C ALA A 346 1.33 -17.67 -0.71
N TRP A 347 1.02 -16.37 -0.85
CA TRP A 347 0.39 -15.63 0.26
C TRP A 347 -0.88 -16.29 0.83
N ARG A 348 -1.69 -16.96 -0.02
CA ARG A 348 -2.88 -17.77 0.37
C ARG A 348 -2.55 -19.06 1.13
N ARG A 349 -1.33 -19.56 0.98
CA ARG A 349 -0.82 -20.67 1.79
C ARG A 349 -0.14 -20.11 3.02
N ALA A 350 0.54 -18.95 2.96
CA ALA A 350 1.30 -18.26 4.03
C ALA A 350 0.46 -18.01 5.30
N SER A 351 -0.79 -17.62 5.07
CA SER A 351 -1.84 -17.42 6.08
C SER A 351 -2.19 -18.68 6.87
N ARG A 352 -2.14 -19.88 6.28
CA ARG A 352 -2.68 -21.12 6.88
C ARG A 352 -1.98 -21.62 8.15
N SER A 353 -0.79 -21.10 8.47
CA SER A 353 0.02 -21.58 9.60
C SER A 353 0.80 -20.49 10.34
N GLY A 354 0.40 -19.21 10.19
CA GLY A 354 1.04 -18.10 10.87
C GLY A 354 0.59 -17.92 12.34
N PRO A 355 1.50 -17.59 13.27
CA PRO A 355 1.25 -17.46 14.71
C PRO A 355 0.58 -16.15 15.11
N CYS A 356 0.34 -15.23 14.16
CA CYS A 356 -0.59 -14.11 14.37
C CYS A 356 -1.97 -14.60 14.87
N TRP A 357 -2.32 -15.86 14.54
CA TRP A 357 -3.55 -16.53 14.97
C TRP A 357 -3.40 -17.45 16.18
N SER A 358 -2.17 -17.73 16.66
CA SER A 358 -2.00 -18.45 17.93
C SER A 358 -2.28 -17.52 19.13
N ALA A 359 -1.92 -16.23 19.05
CA ALA A 359 -2.28 -15.24 20.08
C ALA A 359 -3.79 -14.95 20.14
N ALA A 360 -4.50 -15.01 19.01
CA ALA A 360 -5.96 -14.89 18.98
C ALA A 360 -6.68 -16.07 19.67
N ARG A 361 -5.98 -17.21 19.88
CA ARG A 361 -6.46 -18.37 20.66
C ARG A 361 -6.13 -18.29 22.15
N THR A 362 -5.07 -17.59 22.56
CA THR A 362 -4.59 -17.62 23.95
C THR A 362 -5.21 -16.55 24.85
N SER A 363 -5.83 -15.50 24.30
CA SER A 363 -6.53 -14.49 25.11
C SER A 363 -8.04 -14.46 24.80
N PRO A 364 -8.91 -14.94 25.70
CA PRO A 364 -10.37 -15.01 25.49
C PRO A 364 -11.05 -13.63 25.31
N ALA A 365 -10.33 -12.53 25.55
CA ALA A 365 -10.92 -11.21 25.67
C ALA A 365 -10.06 -10.07 25.09
N ILE A 366 -9.46 -10.23 23.90
CA ILE A 366 -8.98 -9.05 23.15
C ILE A 366 -10.19 -8.15 22.88
N ARG A 367 -10.14 -6.95 23.45
CA ARG A 367 -11.16 -5.91 23.33
C ARG A 367 -10.46 -4.59 23.07
N ARG A 368 -11.10 -3.71 22.31
CA ARG A 368 -10.62 -2.35 22.13
C ARG A 368 -10.69 -1.61 23.48
N ALA A 369 -9.56 -1.09 23.94
CA ALA A 369 -9.46 -0.42 25.25
C ALA A 369 -10.18 0.94 25.30
N ALA A 370 -10.53 1.53 24.15
CA ALA A 370 -11.25 2.81 24.09
C ALA A 370 -12.27 2.85 22.95
N SER A 371 -13.53 3.13 23.28
CA SER A 371 -14.48 3.77 22.36
C SER A 371 -14.25 5.29 22.44
N ARG A 372 -13.33 5.83 21.65
CA ARG A 372 -13.23 7.28 21.47
C ARG A 372 -13.49 7.62 20.01
N SER A 373 -14.52 8.44 19.82
CA SER A 373 -14.91 9.17 18.62
C SER A 373 -13.81 10.15 18.15
N GLY A 374 -12.58 9.67 17.98
CA GLY A 374 -11.41 10.52 17.77
C GLY A 374 -10.08 9.79 17.58
N CYS A 375 -10.07 8.59 16.98
CA CYS A 375 -8.85 8.13 16.28
C CYS A 375 -8.68 9.05 15.07
N ARG A 376 -8.05 10.21 15.28
CA ARG A 376 -7.46 10.99 14.19
C ARG A 376 -6.28 10.16 13.67
N ALA A 377 -6.39 9.77 12.40
CA ALA A 377 -5.36 9.30 11.49
C ALA A 377 -4.00 8.87 12.09
N CYS A 378 -3.62 7.62 11.83
CA CYS A 378 -2.23 7.29 11.53
C CYS A 378 -1.94 7.72 10.10
#